data_AF-A0A7T5EWG3-F1
#
_entry.id   AF-A0A7T5EWG3-F1
#
_cell.length_a   1.000
_cell.length_b   1.000
_cell.length_c   1.000
_cell.angle_alpha   90.00
_cell.angle_beta   90.00
_cell.angle_gamma   90.00
#
_symmetry.space_group_name_H-M   'P 1'
#
loop_
_entity.id
_entity.type
_entity.pdbx_description
1 polymer ?
#
loop_
_entity_poly.entity_id
_entity_poly.type
_entity_poly.pdbx_seq_one_letter_code
_entity_poly.pdbx_strand_id
1 'polypeptide(L)' 'MPDKRDMEQESLTELIIDAKSGDKRGQEELYRRFKPMICKMAHRMNWNDWEDAQQELIYELFLAAQRFEPHIDAGNQEL' A
#
# COMPACT_ATOMS: atom_id res chain seq x y z
N MET A 1 -22.81 -15.27 -17.49
CA MET A 1 -21.42 -14.80 -17.37
C MET A 1 -21.41 -13.80 -16.23
N PRO A 2 -20.66 -14.04 -15.14
CA PRO A 2 -20.63 -13.09 -14.04
C PRO A 2 -19.84 -11.84 -14.44
N ASP A 3 -20.40 -10.71 -14.05
CA ASP A 3 -19.92 -9.35 -14.30
C ASP A 3 -18.60 -9.12 -13.53
N LYS A 4 -17.57 -8.58 -14.20
CA LYS A 4 -16.22 -8.41 -13.62
C LYS A 4 -16.12 -7.24 -12.61
N ARG A 5 -17.24 -6.82 -12.04
CA ARG A 5 -17.33 -5.68 -11.11
C ARG A 5 -17.47 -6.09 -9.64
N ASP A 6 -17.42 -7.40 -9.36
CA ASP A 6 -17.57 -7.96 -8.01
C ASP A 6 -16.23 -8.47 -7.42
N MET A 7 -15.09 -7.85 -7.75
CA MET A 7 -13.94 -7.97 -6.85
C MET A 7 -14.23 -7.05 -5.68
N GLU A 8 -14.65 -7.63 -4.55
CA GLU A 8 -14.64 -6.97 -3.25
C GLU A 8 -13.41 -6.07 -3.18
N GLN A 9 -13.61 -4.76 -2.99
CA GLN A 9 -12.49 -3.84 -2.80
C GLN A 9 -11.79 -4.28 -1.52
N GLU A 10 -10.73 -5.09 -1.67
CA GLU A 10 -9.83 -5.44 -0.58
C GLU A 10 -9.49 -4.15 0.16
N SER A 11 -9.73 -4.19 1.46
CA SER A 11 -9.48 -3.07 2.33
C SER A 11 -7.98 -2.74 2.29
N LEU A 12 -7.65 -1.47 2.54
CA LEU A 12 -6.25 -1.07 2.59
C LEU A 12 -5.47 -1.86 3.64
N THR A 13 -6.11 -2.21 4.76
CA THR A 13 -5.53 -3.02 5.82
C THR A 13 -5.18 -4.42 5.34
N GLU A 14 -6.08 -5.11 4.64
CA GLU A 14 -5.83 -6.44 4.07
C GLU A 14 -4.66 -6.40 3.08
N LEU A 15 -4.64 -5.41 2.18
CA LEU A 15 -3.54 -5.24 1.24
C LEU A 15 -2.18 -5.01 1.90
N ILE A 16 -2.15 -4.25 3.01
CA ILE A 16 -0.91 -4.04 3.77
C ILE A 16 -0.47 -5.34 4.44
N ILE A 17 -1.41 -6.12 5.00
CA ILE A 17 -1.12 -7.44 5.60
C ILE A 17 -0.57 -8.41 4.55
N ASP A 18 -1.19 -8.49 3.37
CA ASP A 18 -0.74 -9.34 2.27
C ASP A 18 0.63 -8.93 1.77
N ALA A 19 0.83 -7.62 1.52
CA ALA A 19 2.12 -7.09 1.10
C ALA A 19 3.24 -7.35 2.13
N LYS A 20 2.90 -7.25 3.43
CA LYS A 20 3.80 -7.56 4.55
C LYS A 20 4.20 -9.03 4.57
N SER A 21 3.28 -9.93 4.24
CA SER A 21 3.53 -11.38 4.18
C SER A 21 4.43 -11.82 3.01
N GLY A 22 4.74 -10.92 2.08
CA GLY A 22 5.51 -11.20 0.88
C GLY A 22 4.65 -11.62 -0.32
N ASP A 23 3.32 -11.45 -0.25
CA ASP A 23 2.46 -11.68 -1.40
C ASP A 23 2.74 -10.65 -2.50
N LYS A 24 3.14 -11.15 -3.67
CA LYS A 24 3.43 -10.32 -4.84
C LYS A 24 2.19 -9.59 -5.34
N ARG A 25 1.01 -10.21 -5.28
CA ARG A 25 -0.23 -9.56 -5.73
C ARG A 25 -0.57 -8.38 -4.82
N GLY A 26 -0.52 -8.59 -3.50
CA GLY A 26 -0.67 -7.53 -2.51
C GLY A 26 0.33 -6.38 -2.70
N GLN A 27 1.60 -6.69 -2.95
CA GLN A 27 2.64 -5.67 -3.22
C GLN A 27 2.36 -4.86 -4.49
N GLU A 28 2.00 -5.52 -5.58
CA GLU A 28 1.68 -4.88 -6.85
C GLU A 28 0.44 -3.98 -6.73
N GLU A 29 -0.61 -4.47 -6.06
CA GLU A 29 -1.84 -3.72 -5.85
C GLU A 29 -1.63 -2.52 -4.92
N LEU A 30 -0.84 -2.69 -3.85
CA LEU A 30 -0.45 -1.59 -2.96
C LEU A 30 0.31 -0.51 -3.73
N TYR A 31 1.33 -0.88 -4.50
CA TYR A 31 2.06 0.06 -5.37
C TYR A 31 1.11 0.76 -6.36
N ARG A 32 0.23 0.01 -7.03
CA ARG A 32 -0.72 0.56 -8.01
C ARG A 32 -1.63 1.63 -7.40
N ARG A 33 -2.12 1.40 -6.17
CA ARG A 33 -2.98 2.36 -5.44
C ARG A 33 -2.22 3.62 -5.02
N PHE A 34 -0.95 3.49 -4.59
CA PHE A 34 -0.15 4.64 -4.12
C PHE A 34 0.66 5.36 -5.21
N LYS A 35 0.85 4.75 -6.39
CA LYS A 35 1.61 5.34 -7.50
C LYS A 35 1.23 6.79 -7.85
N PRO A 36 -0.06 7.18 -7.93
CA PRO A 36 -0.41 8.57 -8.22
C PRO A 36 0.08 9.56 -7.15
N MET A 37 0.06 9.15 -5.88
CA MET A 37 0.55 9.96 -4.76
C MET A 37 2.07 10.06 -4.78
N ILE A 38 2.75 8.93 -5.04
CA ILE A 38 4.21 8.86 -5.20
C ILE A 38 4.67 9.82 -6.30
N CYS A 39 4.10 9.73 -7.51
CA CYS A 39 4.43 10.63 -8.62
C CYS A 39 4.22 12.10 -8.23
N LYS A 40 3.09 12.41 -7.57
CA LYS A 40 2.78 13.77 -7.13
C LYS A 40 3.77 14.29 -6.08
N MET A 41 4.24 13.45 -5.17
CA MET A 41 5.22 13.83 -4.15
C MET A 41 6.62 13.99 -4.74
N ALA A 42 7.06 13.06 -5.59
CA ALA A 42 8.34 13.12 -6.27
C ALA A 42 8.52 14.43 -7.04
N HIS A 43 7.51 14.85 -7.81
CA HIS A 43 7.52 16.13 -8.53
C HIS A 43 7.63 17.37 -7.64
N ARG A 44 7.30 17.27 -6.34
CA ARG A 44 7.42 18.40 -5.39
C ARG A 44 8.83 18.53 -4.80
N MET A 45 9.65 17.48 -4.84
CA MET A 45 10.92 17.44 -4.13
C MET A 45 12.05 18.11 -4.94
N ASN A 46 12.13 17.86 -6.24
CA ASN A 46 12.94 18.61 -7.21
C ASN A 46 12.58 18.13 -8.62
N TRP A 47 12.54 19.00 -9.64
CA TRP A 47 12.27 18.54 -11.01
C TRP A 47 13.42 17.69 -11.55
N ASN A 48 14.67 17.97 -11.18
CA ASN A 48 15.83 17.26 -11.74
C ASN A 48 16.06 15.88 -11.14
N ASP A 49 15.59 15.64 -9.91
CA ASP A 49 15.85 14.40 -9.15
C ASP A 49 14.56 13.64 -8.85
N TRP A 50 13.52 13.85 -9.66
CA TRP A 50 12.19 13.27 -9.41
C TRP A 50 12.19 11.74 -9.53
N GLU A 51 13.09 11.16 -10.35
CA GLU A 51 13.23 9.70 -10.49
C GLU A 51 13.80 9.08 -9.21
N ASP A 52 14.82 9.71 -8.62
CA ASP A 52 15.41 9.29 -7.34
C ASP A 52 14.38 9.41 -6.21
N ALA A 53 13.70 10.57 -6.13
CA ALA A 53 12.63 10.77 -5.17
C ALA A 53 11.48 9.76 -5.33
N GLN A 54 11.14 9.38 -6.58
CA GLN A 54 10.14 8.35 -6.83
C GLN A 54 10.59 6.98 -6.30
N GLN A 55 11.85 6.59 -6.52
CA GLN A 55 12.38 5.32 -6.02
C GLN A 55 12.41 5.28 -4.49
N GLU A 56 12.86 6.34 -3.84
CA GLU A 56 12.86 6.46 -2.38
C GLU A 56 11.45 6.34 -1.81
N LEU A 57 10.46 7.01 -2.41
CA LEU A 57 9.07 6.93 -1.97
C LEU A 57 8.46 5.53 -2.15
N ILE A 58 8.84 4.80 -3.21
CA ILE A 58 8.42 3.40 -3.40
C ILE A 58 9.04 2.52 -2.31
N TYR A 59 10.32 2.71 -2.00
CA TYR A 59 11.01 1.96 -0.95
C TYR A 59 10.38 2.23 0.43
N GLU A 60 10.12 3.49 0.75
CA GLU A 60 9.46 3.90 2.00
C GLU A 60 8.03 3.35 2.12
N LEU A 61 7.27 3.26 1.02
CA LEU A 61 5.95 2.63 1.02
C LEU A 61 6.03 1.17 1.52
N PHE A 62 6.98 0.39 0.99
CA PHE A 62 7.12 -1.01 1.39
C PHE A 62 7.71 -1.15 2.80
N LEU A 63 8.62 -0.28 3.23
CA LEU A 63 9.08 -0.24 4.62
C LEU A 63 7.94 0.11 5.59
N ALA A 64 7.09 1.07 5.24
CA ALA A 64 5.93 1.43 6.03
C ALA A 64 4.94 0.26 6.14
N ALA A 65 4.70 -0.46 5.04
CA ALA A 65 3.89 -1.68 5.05
C ALA A 65 4.48 -2.78 5.96
N GLN A 66 5.81 -2.96 5.95
CA GLN A 66 6.48 -3.92 6.84
C GLN A 66 6.37 -3.55 8.33
N ARG A 67 6.43 -2.26 8.64
CA ARG A 67 6.28 -1.72 10.00
C ARG A 67 4.83 -1.57 10.45
N PHE A 68 3.87 -1.85 9.57
CA PHE A 68 2.46 -1.70 9.91
C PHE A 68 2.05 -2.70 10.99
N GLU A 69 1.48 -2.17 12.06
CA GLU A 69 0.84 -2.93 13.13
C GLU A 69 -0.66 -2.59 13.08
N PRO A 70 -1.53 -3.54 12.70
CA PRO A 70 -2.96 -3.29 12.74
C PRO A 70 -3.35 -3.02 14.19
N HIS A 71 -4.04 -1.90 14.43
CA HIS A 71 -4.61 -1.63 15.74
C HIS A 71 -5.73 -2.65 15.96
N ILE A 72 -5.46 -3.70 16.74
CA ILE A 72 -6.48 -4.65 17.16
C ILE A 72 -7.23 -3.95 18.30
N ASP A 73 -8.41 -3.42 18.01
CA ASP A 73 -9.33 -3.03 19.08
C ASP A 73 -9.70 -4.30 19.86
N ALA A 74 -9.14 -4.42 21.07
CA ALA A 74 -9.39 -5.51 22.01
C ALA A 74 -10.78 -5.39 22.66
N GLY A 75 -11.81 -5.15 21.85
CA GLY A 75 -13.21 -5.07 22.26
C GLY A 75 -13.98 -6.25 21.69
N ASN A 76 -13.73 -7.45 22.22
CA ASN A 76 -14.64 -8.61 22.24
C ASN A 76 -13.93 -9.81 22.91
N GLN A 77 -13.56 -9.64 24.18
CA GLN A 77 -13.48 -10.76 25.13
C GLN A 77 -14.48 -10.45 26.24
N GLU A 78 -15.77 -10.64 25.95
CA GLU A 78 -16.73 -10.90 27.02
C GLU A 78 -16.63 -12.39 27.36
N LEU A 79 -16.53 -12.62 28.67
CA LEU A 79 -16.28 -13.87 29.41
C LEU A 79 -17.30 -14.98 29.13
#